data_AF-A0A934I2G0-F1
#
_entry.id   AF-A0A934I2G0-F1
#
_cell.length_a   1.000
_cell.length_b   1.000
_cell.length_c   1.000
_cell.angle_alpha   90.00
_cell.angle_beta   90.00
_cell.angle_gamma   90.00
#
_symmetry.space_group_name_H-M   'P 1'
#
loop_
_entity.id
_entity.type
_entity.pdbx_description
1 polymer ?
#
loop_
_entity_poly.entity_id
_entity_poly.type
_entity_poly.pdbx_seq_one_letter_code
_entity_poly.pdbx_strand_id
1 'polypeptide(L)'
;MSKGYVEELIGQAYEKWEPGDNVMILAGTGKGKSHFIKTVLNRHCRNTKKRVLLLTNRDILKNQVRKDLGLNTIITVENYQKIESMILDDKAFRDYDYIVMDECHYFFTDSAFNIKTDIFFKWMLDNNEVCKIFMTATPFVLMQYFKLHGIEVKHKYELKTNYDYLSNIYMFDDYKTIDGIIESIPKDEQILFISRSAKRAYEVSKKFKGAFICSKHNGQFNDFINQEELDNIIKKSIFKSRLLCATTVLDNGINIKEFSKVKHVIIDIFDRDIFIQCLGRKRIGQGETVTLYFKNYNGKQVNGFKSKLVHGLKLADILKELGEEEYVKKSFKNDMFYKYNSKIIDEIWDNDKDAGRKVINDCMYHKYQCDLGVCNSILNNPHKFSFKDLILNELGIEKGRIIDMEVVTKVLSTEEMLESVTGERLHKEEQKELVEFIGLKDARGRLQKSVGQLNEYLKANKIQYVIISKQIKINNKRTTVWIVEKLIE
;
A
#
# COMPACT_ATOMS: atom_id res chain seq x y z
N MET A 1 13.93 25.25 -2.48
CA MET A 1 15.11 24.39 -2.30
C MET A 1 15.52 23.82 -3.66
N SER A 2 16.80 23.91 -4.03
CA SER A 2 17.30 23.36 -5.29
C SER A 2 16.92 21.87 -5.40
N LYS A 3 16.51 21.45 -6.59
CA LYS A 3 16.25 20.02 -6.87
C LYS A 3 17.60 19.31 -6.88
N GLY A 4 18.12 18.93 -5.70
CA GLY A 4 19.36 18.17 -5.61
C GLY A 4 19.21 16.79 -6.26
N TYR A 5 20.22 16.38 -7.03
CA TYR A 5 20.34 15.04 -7.60
C TYR A 5 21.38 14.22 -6.84
N VAL A 6 21.21 12.89 -6.84
CA VAL A 6 22.12 11.96 -6.15
C VAL A 6 23.57 12.14 -6.61
N GLU A 7 23.77 12.35 -7.91
CA GLU A 7 25.11 12.57 -8.50
C GLU A 7 25.81 13.80 -7.91
N GLU A 8 25.09 14.91 -7.73
CA GLU A 8 25.63 16.14 -7.12
C GLU A 8 25.98 15.93 -5.65
N LEU A 9 25.13 15.20 -4.92
CA LEU A 9 25.33 14.92 -3.49
C LEU A 9 26.54 14.02 -3.25
N ILE A 10 26.78 13.04 -4.13
CA ILE A 10 27.92 12.12 -4.03
C ILE A 10 29.21 12.80 -4.50
N GLY A 11 29.15 13.63 -5.55
CA GLY A 11 30.33 14.26 -6.15
C GLY A 11 31.33 13.19 -6.58
N GLN A 12 32.60 13.33 -6.18
CA GLN A 12 33.67 12.34 -6.45
C GLN A 12 33.91 11.36 -5.27
N ALA A 13 33.09 11.38 -4.22
CA ALA A 13 33.31 10.52 -3.06
C ALA A 13 33.23 9.02 -3.40
N TYR A 14 32.53 8.66 -4.48
CA TYR A 14 32.40 7.28 -4.94
C TYR A 14 33.72 6.64 -5.38
N GLU A 15 34.73 7.44 -5.75
CA GLU A 15 36.05 6.94 -6.14
C GLU A 15 36.82 6.35 -4.95
N LYS A 16 36.40 6.68 -3.73
CA LYS A 16 37.00 6.22 -2.47
C LYS A 16 36.26 5.04 -1.83
N TRP A 17 35.24 4.49 -2.49
CA TRP A 17 34.51 3.34 -1.96
C TRP A 17 35.33 2.07 -2.15
N GLU A 18 35.53 1.34 -1.06
CA GLU A 18 36.41 0.17 -0.97
C GLU A 18 35.61 -1.13 -0.67
N PRO A 19 36.19 -2.32 -0.95
CA PRO A 19 35.64 -3.58 -0.49
C PRO A 19 35.31 -3.56 1.01
N GLY A 20 34.15 -4.08 1.40
CA GLY A 20 33.67 -4.07 2.78
C GLY A 20 32.85 -2.82 3.15
N ASP A 21 32.92 -1.74 2.38
CA ASP A 21 32.12 -0.54 2.65
C ASP A 21 30.62 -0.82 2.47
N ASN A 22 29.83 -0.38 3.46
CA ASN A 22 28.39 -0.21 3.34
C ASN A 22 28.08 1.23 2.92
N VAL A 23 27.59 1.39 1.68
CA VAL A 23 27.18 2.67 1.09
C VAL A 23 25.66 2.74 1.04
N MET A 24 25.07 3.81 1.56
CA MET A 24 23.63 4.06 1.51
C MET A 24 23.30 5.29 0.66
N ILE A 25 22.44 5.08 -0.34
CA ILE A 25 21.88 6.15 -1.17
C ILE A 25 20.37 6.20 -0.93
N LEU A 26 19.98 7.12 -0.06
CA LEU A 26 18.61 7.27 0.42
C LEU A 26 17.95 8.43 -0.32
N ALA A 27 17.16 8.13 -1.34
CA ALA A 27 16.54 9.19 -2.13
C ALA A 27 15.20 8.76 -2.71
N GLY A 28 14.27 9.71 -2.80
CA GLY A 28 13.00 9.53 -3.46
C GLY A 28 13.13 9.08 -4.92
N THR A 29 12.01 8.66 -5.49
CA THR A 29 11.95 8.31 -6.90
C THR A 29 12.29 9.56 -7.73
N GLY A 30 13.11 9.43 -8.79
CA GLY A 30 13.37 10.56 -9.74
C GLY A 30 14.49 11.50 -9.32
N LYS A 31 15.13 11.24 -8.18
CA LYS A 31 16.33 11.95 -7.72
C LYS A 31 17.65 11.46 -8.35
N GLY A 32 17.57 10.57 -9.34
CA GLY A 32 18.74 10.14 -10.10
C GLY A 32 19.52 8.94 -9.56
N LYS A 33 19.01 8.18 -8.57
CA LYS A 33 19.67 6.95 -8.05
C LYS A 33 20.16 6.02 -9.17
N SER A 34 19.22 5.53 -10.00
CA SER A 34 19.54 4.63 -11.11
C SER A 34 20.32 5.35 -12.23
N HIS A 35 20.25 6.68 -12.35
CA HIS A 35 21.08 7.43 -13.31
C HIS A 35 22.54 7.36 -12.89
N PHE A 36 22.85 7.74 -11.64
CA PHE A 36 24.19 7.70 -11.08
C PHE A 36 24.87 6.33 -11.27
N ILE A 37 24.15 5.23 -11.01
CA ILE A 37 24.69 3.88 -11.22
C ILE A 37 24.97 3.60 -12.70
N LYS A 38 24.01 3.92 -13.58
CA LYS A 38 24.11 3.61 -15.02
C LYS A 38 25.16 4.47 -15.75
N THR A 39 25.43 5.69 -15.28
CA THR A 39 26.32 6.65 -15.94
C THR A 39 27.64 6.80 -15.20
N VAL A 40 27.62 7.36 -13.99
CA VAL A 40 28.81 7.75 -13.23
C VAL A 40 29.58 6.51 -12.76
N LEU A 41 28.93 5.64 -11.97
CA LEU A 41 29.58 4.44 -11.44
C LEU A 41 30.00 3.49 -12.57
N ASN A 42 29.13 3.29 -13.57
CA ASN A 42 29.45 2.49 -14.75
C ASN A 42 30.72 2.98 -15.48
N ARG A 43 30.85 4.30 -15.68
CA ARG A 43 32.02 4.90 -16.33
C ARG A 43 33.28 4.69 -15.49
N HIS A 44 33.20 4.95 -14.19
CA HIS A 44 34.33 4.75 -13.27
C HIS A 44 34.81 3.30 -13.29
N CYS A 45 33.89 2.36 -13.05
CA CYS A 45 34.23 0.94 -13.00
C CYS A 45 34.74 0.41 -14.34
N ARG A 46 34.27 0.95 -15.47
CA ARG A 46 34.84 0.64 -16.79
C ARG A 46 36.29 1.10 -16.91
N ASN A 47 36.61 2.31 -16.45
CA ASN A 47 37.96 2.86 -16.49
C ASN A 47 38.92 2.10 -15.55
N THR A 48 38.41 1.64 -14.41
CA THR A 48 39.20 0.90 -13.41
C THR A 48 39.10 -0.62 -13.56
N LYS A 49 38.41 -1.13 -14.60
CA LYS A 49 38.16 -2.56 -14.85
C LYS A 49 37.49 -3.31 -13.68
N LYS A 50 36.70 -2.60 -12.87
CA LYS A 50 35.90 -3.17 -11.78
C LYS A 50 34.58 -3.71 -12.31
N ARG A 51 34.08 -4.81 -11.72
CA ARG A 51 32.81 -5.46 -12.07
C ARG A 51 31.70 -5.04 -11.11
N VAL A 52 30.49 -4.90 -11.64
CA VAL A 52 29.32 -4.44 -10.87
C VAL A 52 28.16 -5.40 -11.09
N LEU A 53 27.52 -5.83 -10.00
CA LEU A 53 26.22 -6.49 -10.00
C LEU A 53 25.15 -5.49 -9.58
N LEU A 54 24.15 -5.26 -10.43
CA LEU A 54 22.98 -4.44 -10.12
C LEU A 54 21.74 -5.33 -9.96
N LEU A 55 21.18 -5.32 -8.76
CA LEU A 55 19.99 -6.07 -8.39
C LEU A 55 18.75 -5.21 -8.45
N THR A 56 17.70 -5.79 -9.02
CA THR A 56 16.37 -5.21 -9.11
C THR A 56 15.32 -6.18 -8.59
N ASN A 57 14.18 -5.67 -8.13
CA ASN A 57 13.15 -6.51 -7.50
C ASN A 57 12.16 -7.16 -8.47
N ARG A 58 12.14 -6.77 -9.75
CA ARG A 58 11.16 -7.25 -10.77
C ARG A 58 11.76 -7.31 -12.17
N ASP A 59 11.24 -8.23 -12.98
CA ASP A 59 11.64 -8.40 -14.38
C ASP A 59 11.44 -7.16 -15.25
N ILE A 60 10.35 -6.41 -15.03
CA ILE A 60 10.08 -5.18 -15.78
C ILE A 60 11.22 -4.17 -15.56
N LEU A 61 11.65 -3.99 -14.31
CA LEU A 61 12.69 -3.07 -13.91
C LEU A 61 14.05 -3.52 -14.47
N LYS A 62 14.39 -4.81 -14.32
CA LYS A 62 15.57 -5.44 -14.91
C LYS A 62 15.67 -5.21 -16.42
N ASN A 63 14.59 -5.45 -17.16
CA ASN A 63 14.57 -5.30 -18.61
C ASN A 63 14.74 -3.83 -19.04
N GLN A 64 14.12 -2.89 -18.32
CA GLN A 64 14.32 -1.46 -18.55
C GLN A 64 15.78 -1.04 -18.32
N VAL A 65 16.37 -1.45 -17.20
CA VAL A 65 17.76 -1.13 -16.86
C VAL A 65 18.74 -1.71 -17.88
N ARG A 66 18.55 -2.97 -18.30
CA ARG A 66 19.38 -3.60 -19.36
C ARG A 66 19.29 -2.84 -20.68
N LYS A 67 18.08 -2.42 -21.07
CA LYS A 67 17.88 -1.61 -22.28
C LYS A 67 18.60 -0.27 -22.19
N ASP A 68 18.51 0.40 -21.04
CA ASP A 68 19.15 1.70 -20.81
C ASP A 68 20.69 1.64 -20.80
N LEU A 69 21.27 0.54 -20.31
CA LEU A 69 22.72 0.34 -20.25
C LEU A 69 23.36 -0.01 -21.61
N GLY A 70 22.60 -0.66 -22.50
CA GLY A 70 23.10 -1.12 -23.79
C GLY A 70 24.10 -2.28 -23.69
N LEU A 71 24.66 -2.70 -24.84
CA LEU A 71 25.51 -3.89 -24.94
C LEU A 71 26.94 -3.72 -24.40
N ASN A 72 27.43 -2.48 -24.32
CA ASN A 72 28.81 -2.18 -23.95
C ASN A 72 28.99 -1.90 -22.44
N THR A 73 28.08 -2.39 -21.61
CA THR A 73 28.09 -2.19 -20.16
C THR A 73 28.95 -3.23 -19.44
N ILE A 74 29.62 -2.83 -18.37
CA ILE A 74 30.30 -3.72 -17.42
C ILE A 74 29.36 -4.19 -16.29
N ILE A 75 28.17 -3.60 -16.19
CA ILE A 75 27.18 -3.90 -15.15
C ILE A 75 26.40 -5.14 -15.55
N THR A 76 26.47 -6.17 -14.72
CA THR A 76 25.57 -7.32 -14.78
C THR A 76 24.29 -6.97 -14.04
N VAL A 77 23.12 -7.10 -14.71
CA VAL A 77 21.82 -6.76 -14.12
C VAL A 77 21.03 -8.04 -13.88
N GLU A 78 20.63 -8.31 -12.64
CA GLU A 78 19.81 -9.47 -12.27
C GLU A 78 18.71 -9.13 -11.27
N ASN A 79 17.83 -10.09 -11.02
CA ASN A 79 16.84 -9.96 -9.95
C ASN A 79 17.38 -10.58 -8.66
N TYR A 80 16.95 -10.07 -7.50
CA TYR A 80 17.26 -10.67 -6.20
C TYR A 80 16.95 -12.17 -6.17
N GLN A 81 15.78 -12.59 -6.66
CA GLN A 81 15.35 -13.98 -6.67
C GLN A 81 16.29 -14.92 -7.42
N LYS A 82 16.97 -14.42 -8.46
CA LYS A 82 17.95 -15.23 -9.20
C LYS A 82 19.17 -15.49 -8.33
N ILE A 83 19.67 -14.47 -7.62
CA ILE A 83 20.83 -14.61 -6.74
C ILE A 83 20.50 -15.50 -5.54
N GLU A 84 19.33 -15.32 -4.93
CA GLU A 84 18.84 -16.19 -3.85
C GLU A 84 18.77 -17.66 -4.29
N SER A 85 18.29 -17.94 -5.52
CA SER A 85 18.28 -19.29 -6.07
C SER A 85 19.68 -19.83 -6.33
N MET A 86 20.62 -18.99 -6.76
CA MET A 86 22.01 -19.40 -6.95
C MET A 86 22.67 -19.76 -5.62
N ILE A 87 22.45 -18.99 -4.55
CA ILE A 87 22.96 -19.30 -3.22
C ILE A 87 22.41 -20.65 -2.72
N LEU A 88 21.10 -20.89 -2.88
CA LEU A 88 20.48 -22.15 -2.49
C LEU A 88 21.00 -23.37 -3.27
N ASP A 89 21.34 -23.18 -4.54
CA ASP A 89 21.89 -24.22 -5.40
C ASP A 89 23.42 -24.39 -5.24
N ASP A 90 24.04 -23.71 -4.26
CA ASP A 90 25.49 -23.62 -4.07
C ASP A 90 26.25 -23.19 -5.34
N LYS A 91 25.61 -22.33 -6.14
CA LYS A 91 26.16 -21.77 -7.36
C LYS A 91 26.83 -20.44 -7.06
N ALA A 92 28.13 -20.37 -7.33
CA ALA A 92 28.86 -19.11 -7.31
C ALA A 92 28.20 -18.08 -8.24
N PHE A 93 27.79 -16.94 -7.70
CA PHE A 93 27.55 -15.73 -8.47
C PHE A 93 28.80 -14.86 -8.35
N ARG A 94 29.50 -14.75 -9.49
CA ARG A 94 30.93 -14.44 -9.67
C ARG A 94 31.42 -13.16 -8.99
N ASP A 95 32.74 -13.04 -8.85
CA ASP A 95 33.45 -11.91 -8.25
C ASP A 95 33.02 -10.54 -8.81
N TYR A 96 32.44 -9.71 -7.95
CA TYR A 96 32.05 -8.33 -8.24
C TYR A 96 32.73 -7.42 -7.22
N ASP A 97 33.25 -6.28 -7.68
CA ASP A 97 33.80 -5.27 -6.78
C ASP A 97 32.68 -4.47 -6.11
N TYR A 98 31.54 -4.31 -6.79
CA TYR A 98 30.37 -3.63 -6.29
C TYR A 98 29.10 -4.46 -6.45
N ILE A 99 28.28 -4.52 -5.40
CA ILE A 99 26.92 -5.02 -5.45
C ILE A 99 25.96 -3.88 -5.14
N VAL A 100 25.18 -3.48 -6.14
CA VAL A 100 24.16 -2.44 -6.06
C VAL A 100 22.80 -3.08 -5.85
N MET A 101 22.18 -2.75 -4.73
CA MET A 101 20.85 -3.22 -4.33
C MET A 101 19.85 -2.08 -4.53
N ASP A 102 19.25 -1.99 -5.73
CA ASP A 102 18.17 -1.03 -6.00
C ASP A 102 16.86 -1.51 -5.36
N GLU A 103 16.09 -0.56 -4.82
CA GLU A 103 14.89 -0.82 -4.01
C GLU A 103 15.16 -1.82 -2.86
N CYS A 104 16.27 -1.64 -2.12
CA CYS A 104 16.73 -2.59 -1.09
C CYS A 104 15.76 -2.80 0.09
N HIS A 105 14.73 -1.97 0.23
CA HIS A 105 13.61 -2.27 1.14
C HIS A 105 12.94 -3.62 0.82
N TYR A 106 13.14 -4.13 -0.41
CA TYR A 106 12.77 -5.48 -0.86
C TYR A 106 13.03 -6.56 0.19
N PHE A 107 14.20 -6.53 0.86
CA PHE A 107 14.55 -7.52 1.87
C PHE A 107 13.47 -7.67 2.96
N PHE A 108 12.81 -6.57 3.31
CA PHE A 108 11.82 -6.55 4.39
C PHE A 108 10.39 -6.52 3.86
N THR A 109 10.09 -5.67 2.86
CA THR A 109 8.72 -5.51 2.34
C THR A 109 8.22 -6.75 1.60
N ASP A 110 9.10 -7.41 0.85
CA ASP A 110 8.74 -8.59 0.06
C ASP A 110 8.87 -9.89 0.85
N SER A 111 9.49 -9.87 2.03
CA SER A 111 9.70 -11.06 2.87
C SER A 111 8.41 -11.85 3.11
N ALA A 112 7.28 -11.16 3.33
CA ALA A 112 5.97 -11.79 3.53
C ALA A 112 5.51 -12.66 2.34
N PHE A 113 6.03 -12.40 1.13
CA PHE A 113 5.76 -13.17 -0.08
C PHE A 113 6.92 -14.09 -0.46
N ASN A 114 8.17 -13.64 -0.29
CA ASN A 114 9.39 -14.35 -0.61
C ASN A 114 10.19 -14.73 0.65
N ILE A 115 10.12 -16.02 0.99
CA ILE A 115 10.82 -16.62 2.13
C ILE A 115 12.35 -16.64 1.97
N LYS A 116 12.88 -16.34 0.78
CA LYS A 116 14.32 -16.42 0.49
C LYS A 116 15.08 -15.10 0.69
N THR A 117 14.36 -14.04 1.07
CA THR A 117 14.90 -12.67 1.15
C THR A 117 16.07 -12.52 2.14
N ASP A 118 16.03 -13.26 3.24
CA ASP A 118 17.06 -13.28 4.28
C ASP A 118 18.34 -14.01 3.85
N ILE A 119 18.25 -15.01 2.96
CA ILE A 119 19.39 -15.78 2.46
C ILE A 119 20.43 -14.86 1.82
N PHE A 120 20.01 -14.09 0.81
CA PHE A 120 20.92 -13.18 0.14
C PHE A 120 21.34 -12.02 1.05
N PHE A 121 20.43 -11.53 1.90
CA PHE A 121 20.74 -10.45 2.83
C PHE A 121 21.86 -10.83 3.80
N LYS A 122 21.76 -12.00 4.44
CA LYS A 122 22.78 -12.52 5.37
C LYS A 122 24.11 -12.73 4.65
N TRP A 123 24.11 -13.42 3.51
CA TRP A 123 25.32 -13.63 2.71
C TRP A 123 26.04 -12.31 2.40
N MET A 124 25.27 -11.29 2.01
CA MET A 124 25.82 -10.00 1.64
C MET A 124 26.34 -9.24 2.87
N LEU A 125 25.68 -9.35 4.03
CA LEU A 125 26.20 -8.74 5.27
C LEU A 125 27.52 -9.37 5.71
N ASP A 126 27.67 -10.69 5.60
CA ASP A 126 28.86 -11.44 6.02
C ASP A 126 30.05 -11.30 5.05
N ASN A 127 29.79 -10.90 3.79
CA ASN A 127 30.83 -10.79 2.75
C ASN A 127 31.56 -9.45 2.80
N ASN A 128 32.84 -9.40 3.15
CA ASN A 128 33.65 -8.17 3.17
C ASN A 128 34.52 -7.94 1.92
N GLU A 129 34.40 -8.80 0.91
CA GLU A 129 35.18 -8.72 -0.33
C GLU A 129 34.54 -7.76 -1.37
N VAL A 130 33.32 -7.30 -1.10
CA VAL A 130 32.53 -6.47 -2.02
C VAL A 130 32.14 -5.15 -1.39
N CYS A 131 32.09 -4.09 -2.19
CA CYS A 131 31.47 -2.83 -1.78
C CYS A 131 29.94 -2.91 -1.97
N LYS A 132 29.18 -2.63 -0.91
CA LYS A 132 27.74 -2.87 -0.83
C LYS A 132 26.99 -1.54 -0.96
N ILE A 133 26.24 -1.35 -2.04
CA ILE A 133 25.51 -0.10 -2.31
C ILE A 133 24.01 -0.33 -2.15
N PHE A 134 23.44 0.12 -1.04
CA PHE A 134 22.02 0.04 -0.73
C PHE A 134 21.29 1.30 -1.22
N MET A 135 20.28 1.12 -2.07
CA MET A 135 19.48 2.23 -2.59
C MET A 135 18.00 2.05 -2.28
N THR A 136 17.38 3.05 -1.64
CA THR A 136 15.94 3.00 -1.34
C THR A 136 15.37 4.40 -1.10
N ALA A 137 14.07 4.56 -1.36
CA ALA A 137 13.33 5.75 -0.92
C ALA A 137 12.79 5.62 0.52
N THR A 138 12.73 4.40 1.05
CA THR A 138 12.09 4.05 2.32
C THR A 138 13.07 3.23 3.16
N PRO A 139 13.99 3.90 3.88
CA PRO A 139 15.10 3.23 4.57
C PRO A 139 14.75 2.75 5.98
N PHE A 140 13.55 3.06 6.50
CA PHE A 140 13.24 2.94 7.92
C PHE A 140 13.57 1.57 8.52
N VAL A 141 13.01 0.49 7.95
CA VAL A 141 13.20 -0.88 8.48
C VAL A 141 14.65 -1.33 8.40
N LEU A 142 15.31 -1.08 7.26
CA LEU A 142 16.73 -1.37 7.04
C LEU A 142 17.62 -0.65 8.06
N MET A 143 17.36 0.64 8.31
CA MET A 143 18.12 1.43 9.28
C MET A 143 17.91 0.94 10.72
N GLN A 144 16.69 0.52 11.09
CA GLN A 144 16.45 -0.11 12.39
C GLN A 144 17.21 -1.43 12.51
N TYR A 145 17.29 -2.21 11.43
CA TYR A 145 18.06 -3.46 11.41
C TYR A 145 19.54 -3.18 11.63
N PHE A 146 20.12 -2.28 10.83
CA PHE A 146 21.54 -1.94 10.92
C PHE A 146 21.92 -1.41 12.30
N LYS A 147 21.06 -0.56 12.89
CA LYS A 147 21.25 -0.05 14.24
C LYS A 147 21.21 -1.16 15.29
N LEU A 148 20.25 -2.07 15.20
CA LEU A 148 20.08 -3.18 16.16
C LEU A 148 21.25 -4.17 16.10
N HIS A 149 21.77 -4.43 14.89
CA HIS A 149 22.84 -5.39 14.65
C HIS A 149 24.24 -4.77 14.63
N GLY A 150 24.38 -3.47 14.93
CA GLY A 150 25.68 -2.78 14.97
C GLY A 150 26.40 -2.69 13.61
N ILE A 151 25.65 -2.68 12.51
CA ILE A 151 26.20 -2.63 11.16
C ILE A 151 26.56 -1.18 10.82
N GLU A 152 27.86 -0.91 10.62
CA GLU A 152 28.37 0.42 10.27
C GLU A 152 28.02 0.78 8.81
N VAL A 153 27.51 1.99 8.61
CA VAL A 153 27.32 2.60 7.29
C VAL A 153 28.45 3.58 7.06
N LYS A 154 29.43 3.19 6.24
CA LYS A 154 30.62 4.01 6.00
C LYS A 154 30.28 5.31 5.25
N HIS A 155 29.39 5.21 4.26
CA HIS A 155 29.00 6.34 3.41
C HIS A 155 27.48 6.44 3.35
N LYS A 156 26.92 7.60 3.73
CA LYS A 156 25.48 7.84 3.70
C LYS A 156 25.14 9.12 2.94
N TYR A 157 24.35 8.99 1.88
CA TYR A 157 23.87 10.08 1.04
C TYR A 157 22.35 10.12 1.09
N GLU A 158 21.76 11.21 1.60
CA GLU A 158 20.32 11.33 1.80
C GLU A 158 19.73 12.56 1.10
N LEU A 159 18.74 12.35 0.22
CA LEU A 159 17.93 13.38 -0.41
C LEU A 159 16.46 13.17 -0.05
N LYS A 160 15.94 14.04 0.81
CA LYS A 160 14.52 14.03 1.17
C LYS A 160 13.63 14.28 -0.05
N THR A 161 12.54 13.52 -0.13
CA THR A 161 11.51 13.74 -1.15
C THR A 161 10.76 15.03 -0.83
N ASN A 162 10.53 15.85 -1.85
CA ASN A 162 9.70 17.04 -1.70
C ASN A 162 8.26 16.71 -2.14
N TYR A 163 7.30 16.87 -1.24
CA TYR A 163 5.87 16.65 -1.44
C TYR A 163 5.05 17.93 -1.63
N ASP A 164 5.67 19.08 -1.88
CA ASP A 164 5.02 20.39 -2.09
C ASP A 164 4.00 20.39 -3.25
N TYR A 165 4.10 19.42 -4.17
CA TYR A 165 3.15 19.23 -5.25
C TYR A 165 1.78 18.71 -4.79
N LEU A 166 1.68 18.23 -3.55
CA LEU A 166 0.40 17.84 -2.97
C LEU A 166 -0.40 19.10 -2.66
N SER A 167 -1.38 19.41 -3.52
CA SER A 167 -2.21 20.60 -3.37
C SER A 167 -3.22 20.45 -2.25
N ASN A 168 -3.86 19.27 -2.17
CA ASN A 168 -4.81 18.92 -1.13
C ASN A 168 -4.55 17.50 -0.64
N ILE A 169 -4.77 17.29 0.66
CA ILE A 169 -4.61 16.00 1.31
C ILE A 169 -5.87 15.71 2.10
N TYR A 170 -6.55 14.64 1.72
CA TYR A 170 -7.81 14.21 2.29
C TYR A 170 -7.66 12.84 2.95
N MET A 171 -8.33 12.67 4.07
CA MET A 171 -8.36 11.40 4.79
C MET A 171 -9.78 10.83 4.82
N PHE A 172 -9.95 9.52 4.65
CA PHE A 172 -11.27 8.87 4.71
C PHE A 172 -11.34 7.64 5.62
N ASP A 173 -12.47 7.49 6.31
CA ASP A 173 -12.72 6.41 7.27
C ASP A 173 -13.55 5.24 6.73
N ASP A 174 -14.43 5.46 5.75
CA ASP A 174 -15.26 4.41 5.16
C ASP A 174 -14.93 4.22 3.68
N TYR A 175 -14.92 2.96 3.24
CA TYR A 175 -14.81 2.65 1.82
C TYR A 175 -16.01 3.16 1.01
N LYS A 176 -17.18 3.38 1.66
CA LYS A 176 -18.32 4.06 1.03
C LYS A 176 -17.99 5.46 0.54
N THR A 177 -17.04 6.16 1.19
CA THR A 177 -16.60 7.49 0.77
C THR A 177 -15.86 7.47 -0.57
N ILE A 178 -15.28 6.33 -0.98
CA ILE A 178 -14.57 6.21 -2.28
C ILE A 178 -15.48 6.56 -3.45
N ASP A 179 -16.74 6.14 -3.38
CA ASP A 179 -17.72 6.43 -4.44
C ASP A 179 -17.94 7.93 -4.57
N GLY A 180 -18.21 8.61 -3.45
CA GLY A 180 -18.38 10.07 -3.41
C GLY A 180 -17.13 10.83 -3.85
N ILE A 181 -15.93 10.36 -3.48
CA ILE A 181 -14.66 10.93 -3.95
C ILE A 181 -14.60 10.85 -5.48
N ILE A 182 -14.76 9.65 -6.06
CA ILE A 182 -14.65 9.43 -7.51
C ILE A 182 -15.70 10.25 -8.27
N GLU A 183 -16.93 10.32 -7.77
CA GLU A 183 -18.04 11.06 -8.38
C GLU A 183 -17.84 12.58 -8.31
N SER A 184 -17.21 13.08 -7.23
CA SER A 184 -16.92 14.51 -7.06
C SER A 184 -15.80 15.04 -7.97
N ILE A 185 -14.92 14.15 -8.46
CA ILE A 185 -13.79 14.53 -9.30
C ILE A 185 -14.27 14.90 -10.72
N PRO A 186 -13.75 15.97 -11.34
CA PRO A 186 -14.08 16.37 -12.71
C PRO A 186 -13.89 15.25 -13.76
N LYS A 187 -14.74 15.24 -14.80
CA LYS A 187 -14.81 14.15 -15.79
C LYS A 187 -13.57 14.00 -16.67
N ASP A 188 -12.83 15.08 -16.85
CA ASP A 188 -11.63 15.18 -17.67
C ASP A 188 -10.34 14.87 -16.90
N GLU A 189 -10.43 14.69 -15.58
CA GLU A 189 -9.29 14.40 -14.70
C GLU A 189 -9.16 12.90 -14.41
N GLN A 190 -7.92 12.39 -14.43
CA GLN A 190 -7.64 10.97 -14.19
C GLN A 190 -7.36 10.68 -12.72
N ILE A 191 -7.76 9.48 -12.31
CA ILE A 191 -7.71 8.98 -10.95
C ILE A 191 -6.87 7.70 -10.92
N LEU A 192 -5.91 7.66 -10.01
CA LEU A 192 -5.16 6.46 -9.65
C LEU A 192 -5.62 5.98 -8.27
N PHE A 193 -6.32 4.85 -8.22
CA PHE A 193 -6.71 4.21 -6.96
C PHE A 193 -5.84 2.99 -6.70
N ILE A 194 -5.04 3.02 -5.64
CA ILE A 194 -4.18 1.91 -5.21
C ILE A 194 -4.78 1.28 -3.96
N SER A 195 -5.19 0.01 -4.09
CA SER A 195 -5.81 -0.75 -3.02
C SER A 195 -4.97 -1.92 -2.51
N ARG A 196 -5.00 -2.17 -1.20
CA ARG A 196 -4.49 -3.42 -0.59
C ARG A 196 -5.31 -4.65 -0.97
N SER A 197 -6.52 -4.46 -1.53
CA SER A 197 -7.46 -5.54 -1.84
C SER A 197 -7.72 -5.58 -3.34
N ALA A 198 -7.29 -6.67 -4.00
CA ALA A 198 -7.61 -6.93 -5.40
C ALA A 198 -9.13 -6.92 -5.64
N LYS A 199 -9.89 -7.53 -4.73
CA LYS A 199 -11.35 -7.53 -4.77
C LYS A 199 -11.93 -6.11 -4.80
N ARG A 200 -11.45 -5.23 -3.92
CA ARG A 200 -11.96 -3.86 -3.85
C ARG A 200 -11.60 -3.05 -5.08
N ALA A 201 -10.33 -3.11 -5.50
CA ALA A 201 -9.89 -2.42 -6.70
C ALA A 201 -10.71 -2.89 -7.93
N TYR A 202 -11.02 -4.18 -8.03
CA TYR A 202 -11.88 -4.72 -9.10
C TYR A 202 -13.34 -4.27 -8.98
N GLU A 203 -13.92 -4.29 -7.79
CA GLU A 203 -15.31 -3.83 -7.56
C GLU A 203 -15.48 -2.36 -7.92
N VAL A 204 -14.54 -1.50 -7.49
CA VAL A 204 -14.53 -0.07 -7.80
C VAL A 204 -14.31 0.16 -9.30
N SER A 205 -13.35 -0.54 -9.93
CA SER A 205 -13.14 -0.41 -11.38
C SER A 205 -14.37 -0.83 -12.16
N LYS A 206 -15.04 -1.91 -11.76
CA LYS A 206 -16.27 -2.38 -12.42
C LYS A 206 -17.40 -1.38 -12.27
N LYS A 207 -17.62 -0.85 -11.06
CA LYS A 207 -18.66 0.15 -10.77
C LYS A 207 -18.49 1.42 -11.61
N PHE A 208 -17.26 1.93 -11.70
CA PHE A 208 -16.97 3.20 -12.39
C PHE A 208 -16.41 3.02 -13.81
N LYS A 209 -16.51 1.81 -14.38
CA LYS A 209 -16.01 1.48 -15.73
C LYS A 209 -14.53 1.86 -15.93
N GLY A 210 -13.73 1.73 -14.87
CA GLY A 210 -12.29 1.94 -14.86
C GLY A 210 -11.49 0.72 -15.31
N ALA A 211 -10.17 0.89 -15.44
CA ALA A 211 -9.23 -0.20 -15.65
C ALA A 211 -8.84 -0.85 -14.32
N PHE A 212 -8.57 -2.16 -14.36
CA PHE A 212 -8.11 -2.93 -13.20
C PHE A 212 -6.75 -3.58 -13.47
N ILE A 213 -5.83 -3.44 -12.52
CA ILE A 213 -4.49 -4.08 -12.59
C ILE A 213 -4.13 -4.72 -11.24
N CYS A 214 -3.80 -6.01 -11.26
CA CYS A 214 -3.23 -6.71 -10.10
C CYS A 214 -2.04 -7.59 -10.50
N SER A 215 -1.45 -8.28 -9.52
CA SER A 215 -0.43 -9.29 -9.80
C SER A 215 -0.97 -10.39 -10.71
N LYS A 216 -0.17 -10.81 -11.70
CA LYS A 216 -0.49 -11.96 -12.58
C LYS A 216 -0.57 -13.28 -11.82
N HIS A 217 0.04 -13.36 -10.63
CA HIS A 217 -0.02 -14.52 -9.74
C HIS A 217 -1.25 -14.51 -8.83
N ASN A 218 -2.15 -13.52 -8.95
CA ASN A 218 -3.38 -13.50 -8.18
C ASN A 218 -4.40 -14.49 -8.76
N GLY A 219 -4.52 -15.67 -8.15
CA GLY A 219 -5.36 -16.76 -8.66
C GLY A 219 -6.85 -16.42 -8.84
N GLN A 220 -7.38 -15.40 -8.15
CA GLN A 220 -8.79 -15.03 -8.23
C GLN A 220 -9.07 -13.89 -9.22
N PHE A 221 -8.12 -12.97 -9.40
CA PHE A 221 -8.37 -11.72 -10.13
C PHE A 221 -7.51 -11.53 -11.39
N ASN A 222 -6.58 -12.44 -11.71
CA ASN A 222 -5.69 -12.26 -12.85
C ASN A 222 -6.45 -12.11 -14.19
N ASP A 223 -7.56 -12.85 -14.37
CA ASP A 223 -8.33 -12.86 -15.61
C ASP A 223 -9.05 -11.52 -15.88
N PHE A 224 -9.15 -10.66 -14.88
CA PHE A 224 -9.79 -9.35 -14.99
C PHE A 224 -8.80 -8.21 -15.26
N ILE A 225 -7.50 -8.49 -15.37
CA ILE A 225 -6.48 -7.49 -15.63
C ILE A 225 -6.73 -6.84 -17.01
N ASN A 226 -6.77 -5.50 -17.04
CA ASN A 226 -6.80 -4.76 -18.29
C ASN A 226 -5.40 -4.76 -18.92
N GLN A 227 -5.18 -5.69 -19.85
CA GLN A 227 -3.88 -5.88 -20.49
C GLN A 227 -3.47 -4.71 -21.39
N GLU A 228 -4.42 -4.03 -22.04
CA GLU A 228 -4.10 -2.84 -22.86
C GLU A 228 -3.52 -1.72 -21.99
N GLU A 229 -4.16 -1.44 -20.85
CA GLU A 229 -3.67 -0.40 -19.95
C GLU A 229 -2.36 -0.80 -19.28
N LEU A 230 -2.20 -2.06 -18.87
CA LEU A 230 -0.93 -2.55 -18.35
C LEU A 230 0.21 -2.35 -19.37
N ASP A 231 -0.04 -2.67 -20.64
CA ASP A 231 0.91 -2.45 -21.73
C ASP A 231 1.22 -0.97 -21.94
N ASN A 232 0.22 -0.09 -21.89
CA ASN A 232 0.42 1.36 -21.99
C ASN A 232 1.32 1.86 -20.85
N ILE A 233 1.11 1.41 -19.61
CA ILE A 233 1.92 1.90 -18.50
C ILE A 233 3.35 1.36 -18.59
N ILE A 234 3.54 0.09 -18.96
CA ILE A 234 4.89 -0.50 -19.12
C ILE A 234 5.67 0.19 -20.25
N LYS A 235 5.03 0.39 -21.42
CA LYS A 235 5.70 0.87 -22.64
C LYS A 235 5.78 2.40 -22.71
N LYS A 236 4.76 3.10 -22.22
CA LYS A 236 4.57 4.55 -22.39
C LYS A 236 4.50 5.32 -21.07
N SER A 237 4.45 4.63 -19.93
CA SER A 237 4.33 5.26 -18.60
C SER A 237 3.09 6.15 -18.43
N ILE A 238 1.99 5.78 -19.11
CA ILE A 238 0.68 6.43 -19.05
C ILE A 238 -0.42 5.37 -19.07
N PHE A 239 -1.63 5.73 -18.65
CA PHE A 239 -2.86 4.97 -18.90
C PHE A 239 -3.91 5.90 -19.51
N LYS A 240 -4.85 5.36 -20.29
CA LYS A 240 -5.87 6.17 -20.99
C LYS A 240 -7.18 6.26 -20.21
N SER A 241 -7.52 5.20 -19.50
CA SER A 241 -8.75 5.12 -18.69
C SER A 241 -8.83 6.30 -17.72
N ARG A 242 -10.05 6.77 -17.46
CA ARG A 242 -10.26 7.83 -16.47
C ARG A 242 -9.87 7.37 -15.07
N LEU A 243 -10.17 6.13 -14.74
CA LEU A 243 -9.91 5.53 -13.44
C LEU A 243 -9.05 4.29 -13.61
N LEU A 244 -7.86 4.29 -13.03
CA LEU A 244 -7.05 3.09 -12.89
C LEU A 244 -7.11 2.62 -11.45
N CYS A 245 -7.73 1.45 -11.22
CA CYS A 245 -7.71 0.77 -9.93
C CYS A 245 -6.64 -0.32 -9.97
N ALA A 246 -5.70 -0.26 -9.04
CA ALA A 246 -4.62 -1.22 -8.99
C ALA A 246 -4.37 -1.74 -7.57
N THR A 247 -3.80 -2.93 -7.47
CA THR A 247 -3.18 -3.36 -6.21
C THR A 247 -1.80 -2.74 -6.02
N THR A 248 -1.13 -3.07 -4.92
CA THR A 248 0.24 -2.63 -4.68
C THR A 248 1.17 -2.95 -5.84
N VAL A 249 0.92 -3.96 -6.71
CA VAL A 249 1.75 -4.33 -7.88
C VAL A 249 2.34 -3.17 -8.72
N LEU A 250 1.71 -1.99 -8.76
CA LEU A 250 2.27 -0.80 -9.43
C LEU A 250 3.44 -0.15 -8.67
N ASP A 251 3.60 -0.43 -7.38
CA ASP A 251 4.72 -0.02 -6.52
C ASP A 251 6.07 -0.51 -7.04
N ASN A 252 6.11 -1.55 -7.87
CA ASN A 252 7.32 -2.26 -8.26
C ASN A 252 7.41 -2.36 -9.79
N GLY A 253 8.23 -1.53 -10.44
CA GLY A 253 8.48 -1.69 -11.88
C GLY A 253 7.99 -0.57 -12.78
N ILE A 254 6.99 0.19 -12.33
CA ILE A 254 6.10 0.92 -13.23
C ILE A 254 5.97 2.38 -12.77
N ASN A 255 6.31 3.33 -13.64
CA ASN A 255 6.16 4.76 -13.35
C ASN A 255 5.01 5.35 -14.17
N ILE A 256 4.27 6.28 -13.58
CA ILE A 256 3.30 7.14 -14.27
C ILE A 256 3.97 8.51 -14.42
N LYS A 257 4.25 8.94 -15.65
CA LYS A 257 5.09 10.12 -15.93
C LYS A 257 4.33 11.45 -15.83
N GLU A 258 5.11 12.53 -15.87
CA GLU A 258 4.75 13.95 -15.69
C GLU A 258 3.72 14.48 -16.71
N PHE A 259 3.50 13.78 -17.83
CA PHE A 259 2.52 14.15 -18.86
C PHE A 259 1.18 13.38 -18.73
N SER A 260 1.01 12.60 -17.67
CA SER A 260 -0.27 11.93 -17.37
C SER A 260 -1.30 12.94 -16.89
N LYS A 261 -2.59 12.76 -17.21
CA LYS A 261 -3.67 13.62 -16.66
C LYS A 261 -4.07 13.24 -15.22
N VAL A 262 -3.22 12.50 -14.52
CA VAL A 262 -3.49 11.99 -13.17
C VAL A 262 -3.33 13.11 -12.17
N LYS A 263 -4.46 13.63 -11.69
CA LYS A 263 -4.51 14.69 -10.68
C LYS A 263 -4.97 14.19 -9.32
N HIS A 264 -5.50 12.97 -9.24
CA HIS A 264 -6.03 12.40 -8.00
C HIS A 264 -5.42 11.02 -7.73
N VAL A 265 -4.88 10.84 -6.53
CA VAL A 265 -4.31 9.58 -6.06
C VAL A 265 -5.04 9.15 -4.80
N ILE A 266 -5.68 7.98 -4.83
CA ILE A 266 -6.40 7.38 -3.70
C ILE A 266 -5.60 6.17 -3.22
N ILE A 267 -5.26 6.08 -1.93
CA ILE A 267 -4.44 5.00 -1.36
C ILE A 267 -5.09 4.40 -0.12
N ASP A 268 -5.35 3.09 -0.10
CA ASP A 268 -5.87 2.36 1.08
C ASP A 268 -4.84 1.35 1.68
N ILE A 269 -3.57 1.76 1.69
CA ILE A 269 -2.44 0.98 2.21
C ILE A 269 -2.09 1.42 3.63
N PHE A 270 -2.00 0.46 4.55
CA PHE A 270 -1.58 0.68 5.94
C PHE A 270 -0.05 0.63 6.12
N ASP A 271 0.64 -0.16 5.30
CA ASP A 271 2.09 -0.24 5.34
C ASP A 271 2.70 1.07 4.84
N ARG A 272 3.50 1.72 5.69
CA ARG A 272 4.08 3.04 5.42
C ARG A 272 5.02 3.02 4.22
N ASP A 273 5.88 2.01 4.12
CA ASP A 273 6.92 1.95 3.08
C ASP A 273 6.24 1.77 1.72
N ILE A 274 5.27 0.85 1.65
CA ILE A 274 4.46 0.63 0.45
C ILE A 274 3.64 1.89 0.11
N PHE A 275 3.05 2.57 1.10
CA PHE A 275 2.30 3.81 0.87
C PHE A 275 3.14 4.88 0.16
N ILE A 276 4.35 5.15 0.67
CA ILE A 276 5.25 6.16 0.11
C ILE A 276 5.74 5.74 -1.28
N GLN A 277 6.04 4.46 -1.48
CA GLN A 277 6.41 3.94 -2.79
C GLN A 277 5.30 4.12 -3.81
N CYS A 278 4.06 3.74 -3.46
CA CYS A 278 2.87 3.93 -4.29
C CYS A 278 2.68 5.40 -4.69
N LEU A 279 2.76 6.32 -3.73
CA LEU A 279 2.66 7.76 -3.99
C LEU A 279 3.77 8.25 -4.93
N GLY A 280 5.00 7.79 -4.71
CA GLY A 280 6.17 8.14 -5.52
C GLY A 280 6.18 7.59 -6.94
N ARG A 281 5.25 6.71 -7.34
CA ARG A 281 5.15 6.23 -8.72
C ARG A 281 4.48 7.22 -9.66
N LYS A 282 3.69 8.17 -9.13
CA LYS A 282 3.26 9.35 -9.88
C LYS A 282 4.42 10.36 -9.90
N ARG A 283 5.03 10.55 -11.06
CA ARG A 283 6.11 11.55 -11.25
C ARG A 283 5.49 12.89 -11.58
N ILE A 284 6.09 13.95 -11.07
CA ILE A 284 5.50 15.27 -11.04
C ILE A 284 6.29 16.22 -11.92
N GLY A 285 5.61 16.76 -12.93
CA GLY A 285 6.15 17.78 -13.82
C GLY A 285 6.34 19.12 -13.13
N GLN A 286 7.03 20.04 -13.80
CA GLN A 286 7.16 21.40 -13.28
C GLN A 286 5.78 22.09 -13.19
N GLY A 287 5.41 22.54 -12.00
CA GLY A 287 4.13 23.20 -11.75
C GLY A 287 2.92 22.27 -11.66
N GLU A 288 3.11 20.95 -11.83
CA GLU A 288 2.04 19.97 -11.67
C GLU A 288 1.69 19.80 -10.17
N THR A 289 0.39 19.68 -9.88
CA THR A 289 -0.09 19.38 -8.53
C THR A 289 -1.01 18.16 -8.53
N VAL A 290 -1.07 17.47 -7.39
CA VAL A 290 -1.86 16.27 -7.20
C VAL A 290 -2.63 16.37 -5.88
N THR A 291 -3.87 15.91 -5.90
CA THR A 291 -4.67 15.69 -4.69
C THR A 291 -4.49 14.26 -4.20
N LEU A 292 -4.12 14.10 -2.92
CA LEU A 292 -3.97 12.81 -2.27
C LEU A 292 -5.19 12.52 -1.38
N TYR A 293 -5.77 11.33 -1.54
CA TYR A 293 -6.78 10.78 -0.64
C TYR A 293 -6.21 9.51 0.00
N PHE A 294 -6.28 9.37 1.32
CA PHE A 294 -5.83 8.14 1.96
C PHE A 294 -6.74 7.63 3.06
N LYS A 295 -6.75 6.30 3.21
CA LYS A 295 -7.56 5.61 4.20
C LYS A 295 -6.95 5.77 5.59
N ASN A 296 -7.75 6.24 6.55
CA ASN A 296 -7.41 6.14 7.97
C ASN A 296 -7.68 4.74 8.52
N TYR A 297 -7.12 4.35 9.66
CA TYR A 297 -7.44 3.06 10.29
C TYR A 297 -7.79 3.24 11.75
N ASN A 298 -9.00 2.81 12.12
CA ASN A 298 -9.45 2.87 13.51
C ASN A 298 -8.77 1.79 14.36
N GLY A 299 -8.85 1.94 15.68
CA GLY A 299 -8.21 1.02 16.64
C GLY A 299 -8.60 -0.45 16.44
N LYS A 300 -9.84 -0.74 16.03
CA LYS A 300 -10.27 -2.13 15.75
C LYS A 300 -9.51 -2.72 14.55
N GLN A 301 -9.36 -1.96 13.48
CA GLN A 301 -8.62 -2.38 12.29
C GLN A 301 -7.14 -2.54 12.59
N VAL A 302 -6.54 -1.58 13.30
CA VAL A 302 -5.12 -1.62 13.71
C VAL A 302 -4.87 -2.80 14.64
N ASN A 303 -5.77 -3.09 15.58
CA ASN A 303 -5.67 -4.26 16.43
C ASN A 303 -5.74 -5.58 15.62
N GLY A 304 -6.54 -5.61 14.55
CA GLY A 304 -6.57 -6.73 13.61
C GLY A 304 -5.24 -6.96 12.87
N PHE A 305 -4.50 -5.90 12.54
CA PHE A 305 -3.13 -6.01 12.01
C PHE A 305 -2.17 -6.51 13.10
N LYS A 306 -2.22 -5.90 14.29
CA LYS A 306 -1.41 -6.28 15.46
C LYS A 306 -1.54 -7.75 15.81
N SER A 307 -2.76 -8.30 15.89
CA SER A 307 -2.97 -9.71 16.25
C SER A 307 -2.22 -10.65 15.32
N LYS A 308 -2.23 -10.39 13.99
CA LYS A 308 -1.52 -11.22 13.02
C LYS A 308 0.00 -11.19 13.24
N LEU A 309 0.55 -10.00 13.48
CA LEU A 309 1.97 -9.81 13.75
C LEU A 309 2.40 -10.51 15.04
N VAL A 310 1.64 -10.32 16.13
CA VAL A 310 1.92 -10.94 17.43
C VAL A 310 1.89 -12.47 17.34
N HIS A 311 0.95 -13.05 16.58
CA HIS A 311 0.91 -14.50 16.42
C HIS A 311 2.13 -15.05 15.68
N GLY A 312 2.57 -14.38 14.60
CA GLY A 312 3.78 -14.78 13.88
C GLY A 312 5.05 -14.63 14.73
N LEU A 313 5.18 -13.52 15.45
CA LEU A 313 6.32 -13.26 16.33
C LEU A 313 6.38 -14.25 17.50
N LYS A 314 5.25 -14.56 18.14
CA LYS A 314 5.23 -15.48 19.29
C LYS A 314 5.86 -16.83 19.00
N LEU A 315 5.65 -17.39 17.80
CA LEU A 315 6.27 -18.65 17.39
C LEU A 315 7.78 -18.52 17.20
N ALA A 316 8.21 -17.44 16.54
CA ALA A 316 9.62 -17.14 16.36
C ALA A 316 10.33 -16.87 17.70
N ASP A 317 9.69 -16.16 18.63
CA ASP A 317 10.20 -15.87 19.96
C ASP A 317 10.38 -17.17 20.77
N ILE A 318 9.40 -18.09 20.74
CA ILE A 318 9.53 -19.41 21.37
C ILE A 318 10.74 -20.17 20.82
N LEU A 319 10.89 -20.22 19.48
CA LEU A 319 12.01 -20.90 18.85
C LEU A 319 13.35 -20.24 19.22
N LYS A 320 13.41 -18.92 19.23
CA LYS A 320 14.61 -18.13 19.51
C LYS A 320 15.05 -18.20 20.97
N GLU A 321 14.10 -18.16 21.91
CA GLU A 321 14.36 -18.08 23.35
C GLU A 321 14.42 -19.45 24.03
N LEU A 322 13.58 -20.39 23.59
CA LEU A 322 13.38 -21.69 24.27
C LEU A 322 13.85 -22.89 23.43
N GLY A 323 14.18 -22.68 22.15
CA GLY A 323 14.70 -23.71 21.26
C GLY A 323 13.64 -24.54 20.55
N GLU A 324 14.13 -25.46 19.69
CA GLU A 324 13.29 -26.25 18.77
C GLU A 324 12.34 -27.22 19.47
N GLU A 325 12.79 -27.85 20.56
CA GLU A 325 11.96 -28.81 21.31
C GLU A 325 10.69 -28.13 21.86
N GLU A 326 10.85 -26.98 22.50
CA GLU A 326 9.74 -26.22 23.08
C GLU A 326 8.84 -25.62 22.00
N TYR A 327 9.43 -25.18 20.89
CA TYR A 327 8.68 -24.77 19.70
C TYR A 327 7.76 -25.89 19.20
N VAL A 328 8.28 -27.10 19.00
CA VAL A 328 7.50 -28.26 18.52
C VAL A 328 6.39 -28.61 19.51
N LYS A 329 6.69 -28.67 20.83
CA LYS A 329 5.67 -28.94 21.86
C LYS A 329 4.52 -27.95 21.84
N LYS A 330 4.80 -26.65 21.70
CA LYS A 330 3.76 -25.59 21.70
C LYS A 330 2.99 -25.50 20.40
N SER A 331 3.65 -25.77 19.26
CA SER A 331 3.05 -25.68 17.93
C SER A 331 2.20 -26.89 17.55
N PHE A 332 2.50 -28.07 18.12
CA PHE A 332 1.83 -29.32 17.78
C PHE A 332 0.31 -29.26 17.97
N LYS A 333 -0.43 -29.53 16.88
CA LYS A 333 -1.91 -29.58 16.84
C LYS A 333 -2.61 -28.34 17.44
N ASN A 334 -1.97 -27.18 17.36
CA ASN A 334 -2.53 -25.95 17.89
C ASN A 334 -3.17 -25.14 16.75
N ASP A 335 -4.50 -25.13 16.69
CA ASP A 335 -5.27 -24.49 15.61
C ASP A 335 -4.91 -23.01 15.40
N MET A 336 -4.56 -22.30 16.48
CA MET A 336 -4.08 -20.93 16.39
C MET A 336 -2.78 -20.88 15.60
N PHE A 337 -1.81 -21.75 15.89
CA PHE A 337 -0.55 -21.79 15.15
C PHE A 337 -0.69 -22.33 13.74
N TYR A 338 -1.61 -23.27 13.47
CA TYR A 338 -1.91 -23.68 12.08
C TYR A 338 -2.53 -22.55 11.26
N LYS A 339 -3.47 -21.81 11.84
CA LYS A 339 -4.17 -20.71 11.16
C LYS A 339 -3.27 -19.52 10.85
N TYR A 340 -2.28 -19.29 11.71
CA TYR A 340 -1.33 -18.18 11.58
C TYR A 340 0.07 -18.64 11.20
N ASN A 341 0.25 -19.91 10.77
CA ASN A 341 1.55 -20.54 10.51
C ASN A 341 2.37 -19.60 9.62
N SER A 342 3.25 -18.87 10.27
CA SER A 342 3.91 -17.74 9.67
C SER A 342 5.08 -18.30 8.89
N LYS A 343 5.20 -17.90 7.62
CA LYS A 343 6.38 -18.08 6.76
C LYS A 343 7.69 -17.50 7.34
N ILE A 344 7.68 -17.12 8.61
CA ILE A 344 8.78 -16.59 9.41
C ILE A 344 9.68 -17.71 9.94
N ILE A 345 9.19 -18.95 9.99
CA ILE A 345 9.98 -20.12 10.39
C ILE A 345 10.06 -21.05 9.19
N ASP A 346 11.29 -21.31 8.76
CA ASP A 346 11.63 -22.28 7.74
C ASP A 346 12.26 -23.53 8.38
N GLU A 347 12.44 -24.56 7.57
CA GLU A 347 13.12 -25.79 7.93
C GLU A 347 14.27 -26.03 6.94
N ILE A 348 15.46 -26.26 7.48
CA ILE A 348 16.67 -26.55 6.71
C ILE A 348 17.26 -27.88 7.16
N TRP A 349 18.09 -28.47 6.32
CA TRP A 349 18.90 -29.61 6.71
C TRP A 349 20.21 -29.13 7.33
N ASP A 350 20.47 -29.52 8.58
CA ASP A 350 21.73 -29.26 9.27
C ASP A 350 22.67 -30.45 9.03
N ASN A 351 23.63 -30.27 8.12
CA ASN A 351 24.59 -31.32 7.75
C ASN A 351 25.43 -31.78 8.94
N ASP A 352 25.71 -30.90 9.91
CA ASP A 352 26.56 -31.23 11.06
C ASP A 352 25.81 -32.13 12.07
N LYS A 353 24.48 -31.99 12.13
CA LYS A 353 23.61 -32.75 13.04
C LYS A 353 22.88 -33.91 12.38
N ASP A 354 22.99 -34.05 11.06
CA ASP A 354 22.26 -35.02 10.24
C ASP A 354 20.73 -34.97 10.51
N ALA A 355 20.19 -33.75 10.64
CA ALA A 355 18.81 -33.55 11.05
C ALA A 355 18.19 -32.29 10.45
N GLY A 356 16.86 -32.30 10.32
CA GLY A 356 16.09 -31.10 10.05
C GLY A 356 16.15 -30.13 11.23
N ARG A 357 16.36 -28.86 10.95
CA ARG A 357 16.42 -27.76 11.93
C ARG A 357 15.46 -26.65 11.55
N LYS A 358 14.76 -26.09 12.54
CA LYS A 358 13.96 -24.87 12.36
C LYS A 358 14.83 -23.61 12.41
N VAL A 359 14.63 -22.71 11.47
CA VAL A 359 15.32 -21.41 11.39
C VAL A 359 14.32 -20.29 11.21
N ILE A 360 14.67 -19.10 11.69
CA ILE A 360 13.83 -17.91 11.58
C ILE A 360 14.29 -17.12 10.36
N ASN A 361 13.35 -16.74 9.50
CA ASN A 361 13.58 -15.73 8.48
C ASN A 361 13.75 -14.37 9.16
N ASP A 362 15.01 -13.94 9.28
CA ASP A 362 15.41 -12.80 10.11
C ASP A 362 14.86 -11.48 9.56
N CYS A 363 14.83 -11.32 8.23
CA CYS A 363 14.24 -10.15 7.57
C CYS A 363 12.73 -10.03 7.87
N MET A 364 11.98 -11.12 7.77
CA MET A 364 10.54 -11.13 8.06
C MET A 364 10.29 -10.87 9.55
N TYR A 365 11.08 -11.51 10.42
CA TYR A 365 11.01 -11.31 11.87
C TYR A 365 11.21 -9.84 12.24
N HIS A 366 12.27 -9.21 11.74
CA HIS A 366 12.56 -7.80 12.00
C HIS A 366 11.48 -6.86 11.42
N LYS A 367 10.94 -7.16 10.22
CA LYS A 367 9.83 -6.39 9.65
C LYS A 367 8.59 -6.47 10.54
N TYR A 368 8.26 -7.65 11.05
CA TYR A 368 7.10 -7.85 11.92
C TYR A 368 7.25 -7.10 13.24
N GLN A 369 8.47 -7.06 13.81
CA GLN A 369 8.75 -6.27 15.01
C GLN A 369 8.55 -4.77 14.76
N CYS A 370 9.07 -4.25 13.63
CA CYS A 370 8.87 -2.85 13.23
C CYS A 370 7.38 -2.50 13.07
N ASP A 371 6.63 -3.35 12.35
CA ASP A 371 5.19 -3.15 12.12
C ASP A 371 4.37 -3.24 13.41
N LEU A 372 4.76 -4.13 14.33
CA LEU A 372 4.16 -4.24 15.65
C LEU A 372 4.43 -2.97 16.47
N GLY A 373 5.63 -2.41 16.38
CA GLY A 373 5.98 -1.12 16.98
C GLY A 373 5.08 0.02 16.47
N VAL A 374 4.81 0.06 15.16
CA VAL A 374 3.86 1.02 14.56
C VAL A 374 2.44 0.80 15.10
N CYS A 375 1.94 -0.43 15.10
CA CYS A 375 0.61 -0.75 15.62
C CYS A 375 0.47 -0.36 17.10
N ASN A 376 1.47 -0.66 17.92
CA ASN A 376 1.50 -0.30 19.33
C ASN A 376 1.53 1.22 19.52
N SER A 377 2.28 1.95 18.70
CA SER A 377 2.33 3.43 18.77
C SER A 377 0.97 4.07 18.44
N ILE A 378 0.17 3.45 17.57
CA ILE A 378 -1.18 3.92 17.21
C ILE A 378 -2.22 3.51 18.27
N LEU A 379 -2.11 2.30 18.82
CA LEU A 379 -3.10 1.77 19.78
C LEU A 379 -2.87 2.27 21.21
N ASN A 380 -1.62 2.35 21.63
CA ASN A 380 -1.26 2.89 22.93
C ASN A 380 -1.32 4.40 22.77
N ASN A 381 -2.38 5.00 23.32
CA ASN A 381 -2.76 6.38 23.14
C ASN A 381 -2.19 7.40 24.18
N PRO A 382 -0.97 7.28 24.77
CA PRO A 382 -0.45 8.35 25.64
C PRO A 382 -0.19 9.66 24.89
N HIS A 383 0.06 9.61 23.58
CA HIS A 383 0.51 10.77 22.78
C HIS A 383 -0.44 11.20 21.66
N LYS A 384 -1.67 10.63 21.58
CA LYS A 384 -2.62 10.87 20.46
C LYS A 384 -2.00 10.62 19.08
N PHE A 385 -1.07 9.67 18.97
CA PHE A 385 -0.45 9.31 17.71
C PHE A 385 -1.39 8.40 16.91
N SER A 386 -1.63 8.75 15.65
CA SER A 386 -2.53 8.07 14.74
C SER A 386 -1.83 7.69 13.43
N PHE A 387 -2.48 6.87 12.60
CA PHE A 387 -1.97 6.59 11.25
C PHE A 387 -1.83 7.87 10.40
N LYS A 388 -2.72 8.86 10.62
CA LYS A 388 -2.61 10.21 10.02
C LYS A 388 -1.28 10.87 10.37
N ASP A 389 -0.89 10.83 11.64
CA ASP A 389 0.36 11.43 12.10
C ASP A 389 1.59 10.73 11.52
N LEU A 390 1.53 9.40 11.36
CA LEU A 390 2.59 8.61 10.74
C LEU A 390 2.84 9.07 9.29
N ILE A 391 1.79 9.19 8.49
CA ILE A 391 1.90 9.60 7.09
C ILE A 391 2.35 11.06 6.99
N LEU A 392 1.81 11.96 7.82
CA LEU A 392 2.20 13.37 7.82
C LEU A 392 3.68 13.58 8.14
N ASN A 393 4.20 12.88 9.15
CA ASN A 393 5.61 12.95 9.51
C ASN A 393 6.50 12.47 8.36
N GLU A 394 6.08 11.43 7.65
CA GLU A 394 6.81 10.86 6.51
C GLU A 394 6.80 11.80 5.29
N LEU A 395 5.68 12.50 5.07
CA LEU A 395 5.57 13.50 4.00
C LEU A 395 6.22 14.84 4.37
N GLY A 396 6.59 15.05 5.64
CA GLY A 396 7.10 16.33 6.14
C GLY A 396 6.06 17.44 6.10
N ILE A 397 4.79 17.11 6.32
CA ILE A 397 3.64 18.04 6.20
C ILE A 397 3.05 18.34 7.57
N GLU A 398 2.72 19.60 7.81
CA GLU A 398 2.06 20.04 9.05
C GLU A 398 0.62 19.53 9.16
N LYS A 399 0.19 19.19 10.39
CA LYS A 399 -1.12 18.59 10.66
C LYS A 399 -2.31 19.41 10.16
N GLY A 400 -2.18 20.74 10.12
CA GLY A 400 -3.25 21.65 9.71
C GLY A 400 -3.60 21.60 8.20
N ARG A 401 -2.80 20.93 7.36
CA ARG A 401 -3.05 20.85 5.91
C ARG A 401 -3.98 19.71 5.48
N ILE A 402 -4.40 18.83 6.38
CA ILE A 402 -5.32 17.73 6.05
C ILE A 402 -6.77 18.13 6.31
N ILE A 403 -7.62 17.80 5.34
CA ILE A 403 -9.07 17.91 5.46
C ILE A 403 -9.63 16.50 5.70
N ASP A 404 -10.25 16.28 6.85
CA ASP A 404 -10.92 15.01 7.15
C ASP A 404 -12.20 14.94 6.31
N MET A 405 -12.30 13.93 5.43
CA MET A 405 -13.53 13.73 4.67
C MET A 405 -14.51 12.98 5.56
N GLU A 406 -15.50 13.72 6.03
CA GLU A 406 -16.72 13.13 6.55
C GLU A 406 -17.36 12.28 5.44
N VAL A 407 -18.14 11.28 5.85
CA VAL A 407 -18.93 10.49 4.91
C VAL A 407 -19.91 11.43 4.24
N VAL A 408 -19.54 11.99 3.09
CA VAL A 408 -20.48 12.53 2.12
C VAL A 408 -21.10 11.32 1.43
N THR A 409 -21.86 10.53 2.21
CA THR A 409 -23.12 10.10 1.64
C THR A 409 -23.79 11.39 1.22
N LYS A 410 -24.15 11.53 -0.06
CA LYS A 410 -25.41 12.21 -0.33
C LYS A 410 -26.45 11.44 0.48
N VAL A 411 -26.58 11.79 1.76
CA VAL A 411 -27.78 11.52 2.52
C VAL A 411 -28.76 12.33 1.72
N LEU A 412 -29.56 11.67 0.89
CA LEU A 412 -30.72 12.33 0.32
C LEU A 412 -31.36 13.06 1.50
N SER A 413 -31.60 14.36 1.40
CA SER A 413 -32.35 15.00 2.48
C SER A 413 -33.68 14.25 2.62
N THR A 414 -34.36 14.35 3.77
CA THR A 414 -35.67 13.70 3.91
C THR A 414 -36.61 14.12 2.79
N GLU A 415 -36.51 15.37 2.31
CA GLU A 415 -37.20 15.91 1.13
C GLU A 415 -36.78 15.24 -0.18
N GLU A 416 -35.49 15.05 -0.45
CA GLU A 416 -35.02 14.41 -1.70
C GLU A 416 -35.42 12.93 -1.75
N MET A 417 -35.40 12.24 -0.61
CA MET A 417 -35.88 10.85 -0.52
C MET A 417 -37.40 10.79 -0.73
N LEU A 418 -38.17 11.67 -0.07
CA LEU A 418 -39.61 11.73 -0.25
C LEU A 418 -39.99 12.07 -1.69
N GLU A 419 -39.27 12.99 -2.34
CA GLU A 419 -39.49 13.33 -3.75
C GLU A 419 -39.25 12.12 -4.66
N SER A 420 -38.24 11.28 -4.36
CA SER A 420 -37.92 10.10 -5.16
C SER A 420 -39.02 9.02 -5.14
N VAL A 421 -39.88 9.03 -4.13
CA VAL A 421 -40.99 8.07 -3.96
C VAL A 421 -42.37 8.74 -4.07
N THR A 422 -42.43 10.03 -4.44
CA THR A 422 -43.69 10.78 -4.58
C THR A 422 -44.57 10.12 -5.64
N GLY A 423 -45.83 9.82 -5.27
CA GLY A 423 -46.81 9.20 -6.16
C GLY A 423 -46.68 7.68 -6.34
N GLU A 424 -45.63 7.06 -5.79
CA GLU A 424 -45.48 5.60 -5.81
C GLU A 424 -46.33 4.91 -4.74
N ARG A 425 -46.64 3.63 -4.95
CA ARG A 425 -47.35 2.79 -3.98
C ARG A 425 -46.35 1.98 -3.18
N LEU A 426 -46.00 2.45 -2.00
CA LEU A 426 -45.04 1.78 -1.12
C LEU A 426 -45.72 0.62 -0.41
N HIS A 427 -45.24 -0.59 -0.68
CA HIS A 427 -45.57 -1.84 -0.02
C HIS A 427 -44.67 -2.07 1.21
N LYS A 428 -44.88 -3.18 1.92
CA LYS A 428 -44.33 -3.38 3.27
C LYS A 428 -42.80 -3.24 3.39
N GLU A 429 -42.05 -3.66 2.37
CA GLU A 429 -40.58 -3.51 2.37
C GLU A 429 -40.18 -2.06 2.10
N GLU A 430 -40.76 -1.40 1.10
CA GLU A 430 -40.50 0.01 0.79
C GLU A 430 -40.95 0.95 1.93
N GLN A 431 -42.05 0.62 2.62
CA GLN A 431 -42.49 1.29 3.84
C GLN A 431 -41.42 1.18 4.94
N LYS A 432 -40.83 -0.01 5.10
CA LYS A 432 -39.78 -0.23 6.11
C LYS A 432 -38.52 0.55 5.77
N GLU A 433 -38.12 0.56 4.51
CA GLU A 433 -36.99 1.35 4.01
C GLU A 433 -37.21 2.85 4.25
N LEU A 434 -38.39 3.38 3.93
CA LEU A 434 -38.75 4.78 4.18
C LEU A 434 -38.71 5.12 5.68
N VAL A 435 -39.21 4.25 6.54
CA VAL A 435 -39.19 4.47 8.00
C VAL A 435 -37.78 4.43 8.57
N GLU A 436 -36.95 3.49 8.11
CA GLU A 436 -35.53 3.41 8.49
C GLU A 436 -34.75 4.64 8.00
N PHE A 437 -35.11 5.17 6.84
CA PHE A 437 -34.54 6.39 6.28
C PHE A 437 -34.92 7.65 7.08
N ILE A 438 -36.20 7.85 7.38
CA ILE A 438 -36.68 8.98 8.20
C ILE A 438 -36.08 8.93 9.62
N GLY A 439 -35.86 7.73 10.16
CA GLY A 439 -35.07 7.55 11.37
C GLY A 439 -35.70 8.06 12.66
N LEU A 440 -37.01 8.39 12.66
CA LEU A 440 -37.72 8.91 13.83
C LEU A 440 -37.73 7.88 14.98
N LYS A 441 -37.27 8.27 16.16
CA LYS A 441 -37.21 7.42 17.37
C LYS A 441 -37.95 8.03 18.54
N ASP A 442 -38.52 7.19 19.40
CA ASP A 442 -39.05 7.64 20.70
C ASP A 442 -37.93 7.87 21.73
N ALA A 443 -38.30 8.38 22.91
CA ALA A 443 -37.39 8.63 24.03
C ALA A 443 -36.66 7.36 24.54
N ARG A 444 -37.11 6.16 24.15
CA ARG A 444 -36.47 4.88 24.48
C ARG A 444 -35.63 4.32 23.33
N GLY A 445 -35.42 5.09 22.27
CA GLY A 445 -34.60 4.73 21.11
C GLY A 445 -35.28 3.81 20.10
N ARG A 446 -36.60 3.58 20.20
CA ARG A 446 -37.34 2.70 19.28
C ARG A 446 -37.83 3.45 18.05
N LEU A 447 -37.61 2.88 16.88
CA LEU A 447 -38.03 3.43 15.59
C LEU A 447 -39.56 3.53 15.51
N GLN A 448 -40.08 4.71 15.21
CA GLN A 448 -41.51 4.97 15.07
C GLN A 448 -41.98 4.60 13.66
N LYS A 449 -43.08 3.83 13.56
CA LYS A 449 -43.55 3.24 12.30
C LYS A 449 -44.95 3.71 11.89
N SER A 450 -45.59 4.53 12.71
CA SER A 450 -46.95 4.98 12.41
C SER A 450 -46.91 6.20 11.47
N VAL A 451 -47.76 6.17 10.44
CA VAL A 451 -47.91 7.28 9.48
C VAL A 451 -48.21 8.60 10.20
N GLY A 452 -49.05 8.56 11.24
CA GLY A 452 -49.36 9.75 12.04
C GLY A 452 -48.13 10.38 12.70
N GLN A 453 -47.28 9.58 13.35
CA GLN A 453 -46.06 10.09 13.99
C GLN A 453 -45.04 10.59 12.97
N LEU A 454 -44.93 9.91 11.83
CA LEU A 454 -44.05 10.34 10.75
C LEU A 454 -44.53 11.67 10.16
N ASN A 455 -45.83 11.84 9.91
CA ASN A 455 -46.39 13.10 9.42
C ASN A 455 -46.24 14.26 10.42
N GLU A 456 -46.43 14.02 11.72
CA GLU A 456 -46.17 15.04 12.74
C GLU A 456 -44.70 15.46 12.77
N TYR A 457 -43.78 14.50 12.59
CA TYR A 457 -42.36 14.80 12.45
C TYR A 457 -42.07 15.63 11.19
N LEU A 458 -42.63 15.26 10.03
CA LEU A 458 -42.46 16.03 8.79
C LEU A 458 -42.98 17.47 8.96
N LYS A 459 -44.15 17.62 9.58
CA LYS A 459 -44.76 18.92 9.87
C LYS A 459 -43.92 19.77 10.83
N ALA A 460 -43.44 19.17 11.93
CA ALA A 460 -42.61 19.86 12.93
C ALA A 460 -41.29 20.35 12.33
N ASN A 461 -40.77 19.65 11.32
CA ASN A 461 -39.55 20.01 10.60
C ASN A 461 -39.81 20.83 9.32
N LYS A 462 -41.04 21.29 9.07
CA LYS A 462 -41.43 22.10 7.90
C LYS A 462 -41.14 21.42 6.55
N ILE A 463 -41.27 20.09 6.50
CA ILE A 463 -41.09 19.27 5.31
C ILE A 463 -42.43 19.19 4.57
N GLN A 464 -42.48 19.70 3.34
CA GLN A 464 -43.71 19.87 2.54
C GLN A 464 -44.20 18.56 1.87
N TYR A 465 -44.33 17.49 2.65
CA TYR A 465 -44.82 16.19 2.20
C TYR A 465 -45.71 15.55 3.25
N VAL A 466 -46.62 14.69 2.80
CA VAL A 466 -47.49 13.87 3.64
C VAL A 466 -47.48 12.42 3.19
N ILE A 467 -47.41 11.51 4.15
CA ILE A 467 -47.55 10.08 3.92
C ILE A 467 -49.02 9.71 4.14
N ILE A 468 -49.65 9.08 3.15
CA ILE A 468 -51.05 8.67 3.21
C ILE A 468 -51.13 7.15 3.18
N SER A 469 -51.74 6.57 4.22
CA SER A 469 -52.02 5.13 4.28
C SER A 469 -53.35 4.82 3.59
N LYS A 470 -53.34 4.03 2.50
CA LYS A 470 -54.53 3.57 1.77
C LYS A 470 -54.63 2.05 1.81
N GLN A 471 -55.85 1.51 1.93
CA GLN A 471 -56.10 0.08 1.72
C GLN A 471 -56.47 -0.17 0.26
N ILE A 472 -55.75 -1.09 -0.38
CA ILE A 472 -56.02 -1.55 -1.75
C ILE A 472 -56.29 -3.05 -1.76
N LYS A 473 -57.01 -3.53 -2.78
CA LYS A 473 -57.31 -4.96 -2.95
C LYS A 473 -56.38 -5.53 -4.02
N ILE A 474 -55.50 -6.45 -3.64
CA ILE A 474 -54.61 -7.18 -4.56
C ILE A 474 -54.91 -8.67 -4.40
N ASN A 475 -55.24 -9.37 -5.49
CA ASN A 475 -55.57 -10.80 -5.49
C ASN A 475 -56.60 -11.20 -4.41
N ASN A 476 -57.69 -10.44 -4.33
CA ASN A 476 -58.76 -10.58 -3.33
C ASN A 476 -58.37 -10.40 -1.85
N LYS A 477 -57.13 -10.01 -1.53
CA LYS A 477 -56.68 -9.66 -0.18
C LYS A 477 -56.54 -8.15 -0.03
N ARG A 478 -56.93 -7.63 1.14
CA ARG A 478 -56.75 -6.21 1.50
C ARG A 478 -55.30 -6.01 1.95
N THR A 479 -54.60 -5.07 1.33
CA THR A 479 -53.22 -4.72 1.61
C THR A 479 -53.12 -3.22 1.84
N THR A 480 -52.39 -2.81 2.87
CA THR A 480 -52.10 -1.39 3.12
C THR A 480 -50.88 -0.96 2.33
N VAL A 481 -51.02 0.14 1.58
CA VAL A 481 -49.91 0.82 0.90
C VAL A 481 -49.80 2.25 1.41
N TRP A 482 -48.59 2.79 1.37
CA TRP A 482 -48.35 4.21 1.64
C TRP A 482 -48.12 4.94 0.32
N ILE A 483 -48.63 6.16 0.23
CA ILE A 483 -48.38 7.06 -0.90
C ILE A 483 -47.83 8.36 -0.31
N VAL A 484 -46.70 8.81 -0.85
CA VAL A 484 -46.12 10.11 -0.49
C VAL A 484 -46.66 11.15 -1.46
N GLU A 485 -47.25 12.21 -0.92
CA GLU A 485 -47.79 13.34 -1.68
C GLU A 485 -47.12 14.63 -1.23
N LYS A 486 -46.81 15.51 -2.19
CA LYS A 486 -46.23 16.83 -1.92
C LYS A 486 -47.33 17.79 -1.51
N LEU A 487 -47.14 18.52 -0.42
CA LEU A 487 -48.06 19.57 0.00
C LEU A 487 -47.77 20.79 -0.88
N ILE A 488 -48.76 21.20 -1.67
CA ILE A 488 -48.72 22.44 -2.44
C ILE A 488 -49.13 23.56 -1.49
N GLU A 489 -48.34 24.65 -1.42
CA GLU A 489 -48.75 25.89 -0.73
C GLU A 489 -49.97 26.55 -1.40
#